data_AF-A0A8H6N951-F1
#
_entry.id   AF-A0A8H6N951-F1
#
_cell.length_a   1.000
_cell.length_b   1.000
_cell.length_c   1.000
_cell.angle_alpha   90.00
_cell.angle_beta   90.00
_cell.angle_gamma   90.00
#
_symmetry.space_group_name_H-M   'P 1'
#
loop_
_entity.id
_entity.type
_entity.pdbx_description
1 polymer ?
#
loop_
_entity_poly.entity_id
_entity_poly.type
_entity_poly.pdbx_seq_one_letter_code
_entity_poly.pdbx_strand_id
1 'polypeptide(L)'
;MHKITHRLFHHGKPEHGDLATFGEALDRIGFWGASGINPNKMTNNCVSVSTARLLNYTNVDELWQATYGQALPDKPLGLKQVLDLLKKTGWGFQYKMFEPDDEAGRSALQVMQRGFSPDYPTAFMVLYLRVDGTGHAINATYDFNDWKTPVMWGFWDFQRQSRGEDRSDDVKTAVHIVVLELELPKDHKKGEVLWEEMKRREKALKSSGSYYYGYSLGSI
;
A
#
# COMPACT_ATOMS: atom_id res chain seq x y z
N MET A 1 -22.18 -2.50 18.60
CA MET A 1 -21.71 -1.21 18.06
C MET A 1 -20.49 -0.77 18.84
N HIS A 2 -19.28 -0.93 18.28
CA HIS A 2 -18.09 -0.32 18.88
C HIS A 2 -18.01 1.14 18.41
N LYS A 3 -18.09 2.07 19.36
CA LYS A 3 -17.88 3.49 19.12
C LYS A 3 -16.41 3.69 18.74
N ILE A 4 -16.14 4.02 17.48
CA ILE A 4 -14.87 4.58 17.07
C ILE A 4 -14.73 5.89 17.84
N THR A 5 -13.79 5.92 18.78
CA THR A 5 -13.51 7.12 19.56
C THR A 5 -12.65 8.01 18.69
N HIS A 6 -13.26 9.03 18.08
CA HIS A 6 -12.54 10.12 17.43
C HIS A 6 -11.69 10.84 18.49
N ARG A 7 -10.44 10.39 18.68
CA ARG A 7 -9.44 11.20 19.38
C ARG A 7 -9.08 12.35 18.45
N LEU A 8 -9.03 13.56 19.02
CA LEU A 8 -8.64 14.78 18.34
C LEU A 8 -7.26 14.61 17.71
N PHE A 9 -7.21 14.55 16.37
CA PHE A 9 -5.97 14.58 15.61
C PHE A 9 -5.63 16.03 15.25
N HIS A 10 -4.34 16.35 15.16
CA HIS A 10 -3.89 17.62 14.61
C HIS A 10 -4.19 17.65 13.12
N HIS A 11 -5.29 18.32 12.75
CA HIS A 11 -5.74 18.47 11.38
C HIS A 11 -4.61 18.91 10.44
N GLY A 12 -4.40 18.14 9.36
CA GLY A 12 -3.69 18.61 8.16
C GLY A 12 -2.20 18.26 7.99
N LYS A 13 -1.54 17.57 8.93
CA LYS A 13 -0.17 17.06 8.69
C LYS A 13 -0.13 15.53 8.73
N PRO A 14 0.52 14.86 7.76
CA PRO A 14 0.65 13.41 7.78
C PRO A 14 1.49 12.97 8.98
N GLU A 15 0.96 12.00 9.72
CA GLU A 15 1.75 11.28 10.73
C GLU A 15 2.73 10.36 10.01
N HIS A 16 3.95 10.25 10.52
CA HIS A 16 4.98 9.37 9.95
C HIS A 16 5.64 8.53 11.04
N GLY A 17 6.14 7.37 10.64
CA GLY A 17 6.85 6.46 11.55
C GLY A 17 7.54 5.34 10.80
N ASP A 18 7.99 4.33 11.55
CA ASP A 18 8.72 3.18 11.04
C ASP A 18 8.02 1.86 11.40
N LEU A 19 8.65 0.73 11.07
CA LEU A 19 8.10 -0.59 11.39
C LEU A 19 7.85 -0.81 12.89
N ALA A 20 8.56 -0.12 13.79
CA ALA A 20 8.40 -0.29 15.23
C ALA A 20 7.10 0.35 15.74
N THR A 21 6.68 1.48 15.16
CA THR A 21 5.44 2.19 15.56
C THR A 21 4.24 1.86 14.67
N PHE A 22 4.44 1.14 13.56
CA PHE A 22 3.39 0.83 12.58
C PHE A 22 2.18 0.10 13.19
N GLY A 23 2.42 -0.85 14.10
CA GLY A 23 1.32 -1.59 14.73
C GLY A 23 0.39 -0.71 15.58
N GLU A 24 0.98 0.19 16.37
CA GLU A 24 0.24 1.14 17.19
C GLU A 24 -0.58 2.11 16.33
N ALA A 25 -0.02 2.55 15.19
CA ALA A 25 -0.73 3.40 14.25
C ALA A 25 -1.97 2.72 13.65
N LEU A 26 -1.85 1.44 13.27
CA LEU A 26 -2.97 0.66 12.73
C LEU A 26 -4.03 0.33 13.78
N ASP A 27 -3.62 0.03 15.01
CA ASP A 27 -4.55 -0.19 16.12
C ASP A 27 -5.35 1.07 16.44
N ARG A 28 -4.70 2.24 16.41
CA ARG A 28 -5.34 3.53 16.71
C ARG A 28 -6.47 3.87 15.75
N ILE A 29 -6.32 3.56 14.46
CA ILE A 29 -7.37 3.79 13.45
C ILE A 29 -8.38 2.63 13.38
N GLY A 30 -8.25 1.61 14.24
CA GLY A 30 -9.13 0.45 14.25
C GLY A 30 -9.01 -0.44 13.00
N PHE A 31 -7.85 -0.43 12.33
CA PHE A 31 -7.62 -1.11 11.05
C PHE A 31 -7.83 -2.62 11.10
N TRP A 32 -7.90 -3.22 12.28
CA TRP A 32 -8.05 -4.67 12.45
C TRP A 32 -9.45 -5.10 12.88
N GLY A 33 -10.31 -4.16 13.28
CA GLY A 33 -11.57 -4.44 14.00
C GLY A 33 -12.65 -5.10 13.15
N ALA A 34 -13.24 -4.35 12.21
CA ALA A 34 -14.21 -4.90 11.23
C ALA A 34 -13.51 -5.45 9.98
N SER A 35 -12.20 -5.21 9.89
CA SER A 35 -11.40 -5.31 8.69
C SER A 35 -10.70 -6.63 8.51
N GLY A 36 -10.77 -7.55 9.50
CA GLY A 36 -9.96 -8.76 9.59
C GLY A 36 -9.58 -9.22 8.20
N ILE A 37 -8.32 -8.96 7.81
CA ILE A 37 -7.93 -8.87 6.40
C ILE A 37 -8.23 -10.23 5.74
N ASN A 38 -9.41 -10.32 5.09
CA ASN A 38 -10.23 -11.46 4.62
C ASN A 38 -11.47 -11.85 5.47
N PRO A 39 -12.68 -11.55 4.97
CA PRO A 39 -13.60 -12.62 4.53
C PRO A 39 -14.35 -12.23 3.23
N ASN A 40 -14.39 -12.99 2.12
CA ASN A 40 -14.56 -14.43 1.95
C ASN A 40 -13.83 -14.98 0.69
N LYS A 41 -13.37 -16.23 0.82
CA LYS A 41 -12.78 -17.14 -0.18
C LYS A 41 -11.34 -16.81 -0.59
N MET A 42 -10.46 -17.46 0.15
CA MET A 42 -9.02 -17.30 0.22
C MET A 42 -8.28 -17.93 -0.97
N THR A 43 -7.26 -17.20 -1.40
CA THR A 43 -5.95 -17.61 -1.92
C THR A 43 -5.26 -16.25 -2.07
N ASN A 44 -4.30 -15.92 -1.22
CA ASN A 44 -3.58 -14.64 -1.16
C ASN A 44 -4.24 -13.56 -0.26
N ASN A 45 -3.63 -13.25 0.88
CA ASN A 45 -3.96 -12.10 1.74
C ASN A 45 -3.49 -10.79 1.06
N CYS A 46 -4.27 -9.69 1.11
CA CYS A 46 -3.96 -8.49 0.33
C CYS A 46 -2.61 -7.84 0.70
N VAL A 47 -2.24 -7.84 1.98
CA VAL A 47 -0.91 -7.37 2.41
C VAL A 47 0.19 -8.26 1.85
N SER A 48 -0.02 -9.59 1.87
CA SER A 48 0.91 -10.56 1.29
C SER A 48 1.09 -10.38 -0.22
N VAL A 49 0.00 -10.21 -0.97
CA VAL A 49 0.03 -9.94 -2.41
C VAL A 49 0.75 -8.64 -2.69
N SER A 50 0.38 -7.58 -1.97
CA SER A 50 0.98 -6.28 -2.16
C SER A 50 2.46 -6.30 -1.81
N THR A 51 2.87 -7.05 -0.78
CA THR A 51 4.28 -7.25 -0.42
C THR A 51 5.01 -8.03 -1.50
N ALA A 52 4.43 -9.13 -2.00
CA ALA A 52 5.05 -9.93 -3.06
C ALA A 52 5.30 -9.09 -4.31
N ARG A 53 4.32 -8.27 -4.71
CA ARG A 53 4.45 -7.34 -5.83
C ARG A 53 5.47 -6.25 -5.58
N LEU A 54 5.41 -5.64 -4.40
CA LEU A 54 6.33 -4.59 -3.98
C LEU A 54 7.79 -5.07 -3.95
N LEU A 55 8.02 -6.33 -3.57
CA LEU A 55 9.34 -6.97 -3.52
C LEU A 55 9.66 -7.79 -4.77
N ASN A 56 8.87 -7.64 -5.83
CA ASN A 56 9.11 -8.22 -7.14
C ASN A 56 9.07 -9.76 -7.22
N TYR A 57 8.43 -10.43 -6.27
CA TYR A 57 8.12 -11.86 -6.36
C TYR A 57 7.05 -12.12 -7.42
N THR A 58 7.11 -13.30 -8.04
CA THR A 58 6.17 -13.71 -9.10
C THR A 58 4.75 -13.83 -8.55
N ASN A 59 4.63 -14.40 -7.36
CA ASN A 59 3.38 -14.60 -6.64
C ASN A 59 3.65 -14.63 -5.12
N VAL A 60 2.57 -14.75 -4.34
CA VAL A 60 2.66 -14.76 -2.88
C VAL A 60 3.30 -16.02 -2.32
N ASP A 61 3.17 -17.16 -3.00
CA ASP A 61 3.75 -18.43 -2.54
C ASP A 61 5.27 -18.39 -2.59
N GLU A 62 5.84 -17.77 -3.62
CA GLU A 62 7.29 -17.55 -3.75
C GLU A 62 7.82 -16.68 -2.61
N LEU A 63 7.12 -15.59 -2.28
CA LEU A 63 7.46 -14.74 -1.13
C LEU A 63 7.41 -15.56 0.18
N TRP A 64 6.38 -16.36 0.37
CA TRP A 64 6.21 -17.16 1.59
C TRP A 64 7.27 -18.23 1.73
N GLN A 65 7.57 -18.94 0.65
CA GLN A 65 8.62 -19.95 0.63
C GLN A 65 9.99 -19.30 0.90
N ALA A 66 10.30 -18.15 0.31
CA ALA A 66 11.55 -17.44 0.55
C ALA A 66 11.67 -16.90 1.98
N THR A 67 10.56 -16.46 2.58
CA THR A 67 10.55 -15.79 3.90
C THR A 67 10.47 -16.78 5.07
N TYR A 68 9.72 -17.87 4.90
CA TYR A 68 9.36 -18.79 5.97
C TYR A 68 9.71 -20.26 5.68
N GLY A 69 10.08 -20.61 4.45
CA GLY A 69 10.32 -22.00 4.05
C GLY A 69 9.05 -22.86 4.01
N GLN A 70 7.86 -22.25 3.97
CA GLN A 70 6.56 -22.94 4.01
C GLN A 70 5.53 -22.21 3.14
N ALA A 71 4.45 -22.91 2.80
CA ALA A 71 3.33 -22.35 2.06
C ALA A 71 2.57 -21.26 2.84
N LEU A 72 1.89 -20.37 2.10
CA LEU A 72 0.97 -19.38 2.67
C LEU A 72 -0.16 -20.10 3.44
N PRO A 73 -0.35 -19.81 4.74
CA PRO A 73 -1.47 -20.38 5.48
C PRO A 73 -2.81 -19.88 4.93
N ASP A 74 -3.78 -20.78 4.83
CA ASP A 74 -5.14 -20.47 4.39
C ASP A 74 -5.98 -19.85 5.52
N LYS A 75 -5.55 -18.67 5.99
CA LYS A 75 -6.26 -17.85 7.00
C LYS A 75 -5.88 -16.37 6.89
N PRO A 76 -6.72 -15.44 7.39
CA PRO A 76 -6.36 -14.03 7.54
C PRO A 76 -5.05 -13.85 8.31
N LEU A 77 -4.26 -12.85 7.92
CA LEU A 77 -3.09 -12.43 8.70
C LEU A 77 -3.52 -11.34 9.69
N GLY A 78 -3.22 -11.56 10.97
CA GLY A 78 -3.32 -10.52 11.99
C GLY A 78 -2.09 -9.59 11.98
N LEU A 79 -2.19 -8.49 12.75
CA LEU A 79 -1.13 -7.49 12.89
C LEU A 79 0.26 -8.10 13.12
N LYS A 80 0.37 -9.03 14.07
CA LYS A 80 1.65 -9.69 14.40
C LYS A 80 2.27 -10.40 13.20
N GLN A 81 1.47 -11.05 12.36
CA GLN A 81 1.96 -11.79 11.19
C GLN A 81 2.35 -10.84 10.06
N VAL A 82 1.62 -9.72 9.90
CA VAL A 82 2.00 -8.67 8.95
C VAL A 82 3.33 -8.04 9.36
N LEU A 83 3.50 -7.67 10.63
CA LEU A 83 4.75 -7.12 11.14
C LEU A 83 5.92 -8.11 11.00
N ASP A 84 5.69 -9.40 11.30
CA ASP A 84 6.72 -10.44 11.13
C ASP A 84 7.10 -10.63 9.66
N LEU A 85 6.13 -10.62 8.74
CA LEU A 85 6.38 -10.65 7.30
C LEU A 85 7.27 -9.49 6.89
N LEU A 86 6.85 -8.25 7.15
CA LEU A 86 7.59 -7.06 6.76
C LEU A 86 9.02 -7.10 7.33
N LYS A 87 9.17 -7.45 8.61
CA LYS A 87 10.49 -7.60 9.26
C LYS A 87 11.39 -8.64 8.57
N LYS A 88 10.86 -9.81 8.22
CA LYS A 88 11.64 -10.91 7.63
C LYS A 88 12.06 -10.69 6.18
N THR A 89 11.44 -9.73 5.48
CA THR A 89 11.90 -9.34 4.14
C THR A 89 13.31 -8.73 4.18
N GLY A 90 13.74 -8.20 5.32
CA GLY A 90 15.03 -7.52 5.49
C GLY A 90 15.06 -6.09 4.90
N TRP A 91 13.91 -5.58 4.44
CA TRP A 91 13.77 -4.21 3.97
C TRP A 91 13.48 -3.27 5.14
N GLY A 92 13.97 -2.03 5.05
CA GLY A 92 13.49 -0.96 5.91
C GLY A 92 12.11 -0.52 5.44
N PHE A 93 11.27 -0.12 6.38
CA PHE A 93 9.94 0.38 6.08
C PHE A 93 9.68 1.66 6.86
N GLN A 94 9.18 2.65 6.15
CA GLN A 94 8.55 3.83 6.75
C GLN A 94 7.07 3.84 6.39
N TYR A 95 6.27 4.52 7.20
CA TYR A 95 4.88 4.78 6.85
C TYR A 95 4.54 6.26 6.99
N LYS A 96 3.57 6.68 6.17
CA LYS A 96 2.87 7.96 6.29
C LYS A 96 1.37 7.71 6.35
N MET A 97 0.71 8.30 7.32
CA MET A 97 -0.73 8.18 7.53
C MET A 97 -1.44 9.49 7.18
N PHE A 98 -2.55 9.34 6.47
CA PHE A 98 -3.38 10.41 5.95
C PHE A 98 -4.83 10.20 6.38
N GLU A 99 -5.45 11.28 6.82
CA GLU A 99 -6.83 11.32 7.29
C GLU A 99 -7.59 12.43 6.55
N PRO A 100 -8.93 12.40 6.53
CA PRO A 100 -9.74 13.47 6.01
C PRO A 100 -9.44 14.78 6.75
N ASP A 101 -9.50 15.87 6.00
CA ASP A 101 -9.46 17.21 6.55
C ASP A 101 -10.87 17.80 6.41
N ASP A 102 -11.66 17.61 7.47
CA ASP A 102 -13.06 18.00 7.53
C ASP A 102 -13.23 19.52 7.38
N GLU A 103 -12.30 20.32 7.93
CA GLU A 103 -12.34 21.78 7.86
C GLU A 103 -12.18 22.27 6.41
N ALA A 104 -11.29 21.63 5.65
CA ALA A 104 -11.06 21.94 4.24
C ALA A 104 -11.94 21.11 3.28
N GLY A 105 -12.81 20.25 3.78
CA GLY A 105 -13.67 19.36 2.99
C GLY A 105 -12.90 18.38 2.10
N ARG A 106 -11.72 17.92 2.52
CA ARG A 106 -10.85 17.02 1.75
C ARG A 106 -10.90 15.59 2.26
N SER A 107 -10.98 14.63 1.34
CA SER A 107 -10.84 13.21 1.68
C SER A 107 -9.40 12.83 2.03
N ALA A 108 -9.21 11.68 2.70
CA ALA A 108 -7.88 11.15 3.00
C ALA A 108 -7.01 11.00 1.73
N LEU A 109 -7.62 10.61 0.61
CA LEU A 109 -6.95 10.51 -0.68
C LEU A 109 -6.44 11.88 -1.18
N GLN A 110 -7.26 12.91 -1.07
CA GLN A 110 -6.87 14.27 -1.48
C GLN A 110 -5.78 14.85 -0.58
N VAL A 111 -5.82 14.53 0.72
CA VAL A 111 -4.75 14.89 1.66
C VAL A 111 -3.46 14.16 1.30
N MET A 112 -3.52 12.85 1.01
CA MET A 112 -2.37 12.08 0.53
C MET A 112 -1.79 12.65 -0.76
N GLN A 113 -2.61 12.88 -1.79
CA GLN A 113 -2.17 13.40 -3.08
C GLN A 113 -1.45 14.75 -3.00
N ARG A 114 -1.78 15.57 -1.99
CA ARG A 114 -1.12 16.85 -1.76
C ARG A 114 0.12 16.74 -0.87
N GLY A 115 0.08 15.87 0.13
CA GLY A 115 1.10 15.77 1.17
C GLY A 115 2.17 14.70 0.93
N PHE A 116 1.94 13.79 -0.02
CA PHE A 116 2.86 12.72 -0.33
C PHE A 116 3.67 13.08 -1.57
N SER A 117 4.96 13.35 -1.36
CA SER A 117 5.96 13.37 -2.42
C SER A 117 6.94 12.24 -2.12
N PRO A 118 7.07 11.25 -3.02
CA PRO A 118 8.04 10.19 -2.81
C PRO A 118 9.44 10.69 -3.14
N ASP A 119 10.39 10.41 -2.25
CA ASP A 119 11.80 10.79 -2.44
C ASP A 119 12.46 10.02 -3.60
N TYR A 120 11.89 8.87 -3.97
CA TYR A 120 12.38 7.98 -5.03
C TYR A 120 11.21 7.39 -5.82
N PRO A 121 11.45 6.94 -7.08
CA PRO A 121 10.49 6.15 -7.82
C PRO A 121 10.28 4.79 -7.20
N THR A 122 9.42 4.77 -6.20
CA THR A 122 9.15 3.59 -5.40
C THR A 122 7.72 3.16 -5.69
N ALA A 123 7.54 1.84 -5.74
CA ALA A 123 6.22 1.28 -5.56
C ALA A 123 5.89 1.39 -4.07
N PHE A 124 4.64 1.67 -3.75
CA PHE A 124 4.18 1.75 -2.37
C PHE A 124 3.14 0.68 -2.13
N MET A 125 3.03 0.26 -0.87
CA MET A 125 1.81 -0.40 -0.41
C MET A 125 0.92 0.65 0.24
N VAL A 126 -0.34 0.66 -0.15
CA VAL A 126 -1.36 1.55 0.40
C VAL A 126 -2.36 0.69 1.15
N LEU A 127 -2.39 0.87 2.47
CA LEU A 127 -3.41 0.31 3.33
C LEU A 127 -4.49 1.38 3.50
N TYR A 128 -5.76 1.04 3.30
CA TYR A 128 -6.84 2.01 3.46
C TYR A 128 -8.02 1.41 4.23
N LEU A 129 -8.67 2.24 5.03
CA LEU A 129 -9.86 1.90 5.79
C LEU A 129 -11.08 2.60 5.18
N ARG A 130 -12.13 1.83 4.90
CA ARG A 130 -13.41 2.35 4.38
C ARG A 130 -14.31 2.84 5.51
N VAL A 131 -15.34 3.62 5.15
CA VAL A 131 -16.37 4.12 6.09
C VAL A 131 -17.08 2.98 6.84
N ASP A 132 -17.23 1.81 6.21
CA ASP A 132 -17.85 0.63 6.81
C ASP A 132 -16.94 -0.12 7.79
N GLY A 133 -15.71 0.36 8.00
CA GLY A 133 -14.70 -0.23 8.86
C GLY A 133 -13.92 -1.38 8.22
N THR A 134 -14.13 -1.70 6.95
CA THR A 134 -13.32 -2.71 6.25
C THR A 134 -12.01 -2.11 5.74
N GLY A 135 -10.92 -2.83 5.98
CA GLY A 135 -9.57 -2.46 5.55
C GLY A 135 -9.14 -3.26 4.33
N HIS A 136 -8.25 -2.68 3.52
CA HIS A 136 -7.63 -3.39 2.40
C HIS A 136 -6.22 -2.86 2.11
N ALA A 137 -5.41 -3.65 1.41
CA ALA A 137 -4.07 -3.28 0.98
C ALA A 137 -3.97 -3.42 -0.54
N ILE A 138 -3.42 -2.39 -1.18
CA ILE A 138 -3.19 -2.31 -2.62
C ILE A 138 -1.79 -1.76 -2.88
N ASN A 139 -1.34 -1.79 -4.13
CA ASN A 139 -0.12 -1.10 -4.52
C ASN A 139 -0.44 0.23 -5.18
N ALA A 140 0.44 1.22 -5.02
CA ALA A 140 0.37 2.48 -5.75
C ALA A 140 1.68 2.72 -6.50
N THR A 141 1.58 3.35 -7.67
CA THR A 141 2.71 3.74 -8.51
C THR A 141 2.63 5.22 -8.81
N TYR A 142 3.77 5.90 -8.81
CA TYR A 142 3.90 7.27 -9.30
C TYR A 142 4.51 7.27 -10.70
N ASP A 143 4.06 8.19 -11.54
CA ASP A 143 4.69 8.49 -12.82
C ASP A 143 5.79 9.53 -12.58
N PHE A 144 7.02 9.15 -12.91
CA PHE A 144 8.23 9.98 -12.79
C PHE A 144 8.72 10.50 -14.14
N ASN A 145 7.86 10.47 -15.17
CA ASN A 145 8.20 11.05 -16.48
C ASN A 145 8.69 12.51 -16.37
N ASP A 146 8.22 13.26 -15.37
CA ASP A 146 8.82 14.53 -14.94
C ASP A 146 9.21 14.46 -13.46
N TRP A 147 10.52 14.32 -13.19
CA TRP A 147 11.11 14.30 -11.83
C TRP A 147 10.78 15.55 -11.00
N LYS A 148 10.29 16.63 -11.62
CA LYS A 148 9.91 17.86 -10.91
C LYS A 148 8.51 17.79 -10.31
N THR A 149 7.66 16.90 -10.81
CA THR A 149 6.26 16.80 -10.38
C THR A 149 5.79 15.35 -10.46
N PRO A 150 6.23 14.45 -9.56
CA PRO A 150 5.77 13.07 -9.57
C PRO A 150 4.25 13.05 -9.37
N VAL A 151 3.51 12.54 -10.36
CA VAL A 151 2.05 12.42 -10.30
C VAL A 151 1.72 11.00 -9.91
N MET A 152 0.87 10.80 -8.89
CA MET A 152 0.39 9.46 -8.57
C MET A 152 -0.42 8.91 -9.75
N TRP A 153 0.08 7.84 -10.35
CA TRP A 153 -0.39 7.36 -11.65
C TRP A 153 -1.55 6.38 -11.53
N GLY A 154 -1.62 5.62 -10.44
CA GLY A 154 -2.71 4.70 -10.24
C GLY A 154 -2.56 3.82 -9.00
N PHE A 155 -3.67 3.20 -8.64
CA PHE A 155 -3.77 2.20 -7.60
C PHE A 155 -4.05 0.84 -8.25
N TRP A 156 -3.42 -0.21 -7.71
CA TRP A 156 -3.42 -1.55 -8.28
C TRP A 156 -3.83 -2.57 -7.21
N ASP A 157 -5.05 -3.11 -7.35
CA ASP A 157 -5.53 -4.20 -6.53
C ASP A 157 -5.19 -5.55 -7.18
N PHE A 158 -3.92 -5.95 -7.08
CA PHE A 158 -3.45 -7.20 -7.69
C PHE A 158 -4.15 -8.45 -7.15
N GLN A 159 -4.69 -8.40 -5.91
CA GLN A 159 -5.43 -9.53 -5.36
C GLN A 159 -6.73 -9.73 -6.15
N ARG A 160 -7.47 -8.64 -6.40
CA ARG A 160 -8.75 -8.69 -7.12
C ARG A 160 -8.61 -8.77 -8.62
N GLN A 161 -7.59 -8.14 -9.21
CA GLN A 161 -7.33 -8.22 -10.66
C GLN A 161 -7.11 -9.67 -11.12
N SER A 162 -6.49 -10.50 -10.29
CA SER A 162 -6.34 -11.94 -10.58
C SER A 162 -7.68 -12.69 -10.72
N ARG A 163 -8.78 -12.08 -10.26
CA ARG A 163 -10.16 -12.59 -10.31
C ARG A 163 -11.01 -11.85 -11.36
N GLY A 164 -10.41 -10.95 -12.14
CA GLY A 164 -11.13 -10.09 -13.09
C GLY A 164 -11.93 -8.96 -12.43
N GLU A 165 -11.66 -8.66 -11.16
CA GLU A 165 -12.26 -7.53 -10.43
C GLU A 165 -11.27 -6.36 -10.35
N ASP A 166 -11.76 -5.13 -10.54
CA ASP A 166 -11.01 -3.92 -10.19
C ASP A 166 -11.79 -3.11 -9.15
N ARG A 167 -11.17 -2.87 -7.99
CA ARG A 167 -11.69 -2.04 -6.91
C ARG A 167 -10.67 -1.03 -6.42
N SER A 168 -9.74 -0.64 -7.29
CA SER A 168 -8.80 0.45 -7.03
C SER A 168 -9.51 1.75 -6.63
N ASP A 169 -10.72 1.99 -7.15
CA ASP A 169 -11.56 3.13 -6.83
C ASP A 169 -12.11 3.18 -5.39
N ASP A 170 -12.12 2.06 -4.65
CA ASP A 170 -12.57 2.02 -3.26
C ASP A 170 -11.74 2.98 -2.37
N VAL A 171 -10.47 3.22 -2.73
CA VAL A 171 -9.58 4.14 -2.02
C VAL A 171 -10.09 5.59 -2.01
N LYS A 172 -10.93 5.98 -2.99
CA LYS A 172 -11.53 7.33 -3.07
C LYS A 172 -12.46 7.61 -1.89
N THR A 173 -13.00 6.54 -1.30
CA THR A 173 -13.93 6.60 -0.16
C THR A 173 -13.25 6.28 1.18
N ALA A 174 -11.93 6.18 1.20
CA ALA A 174 -11.19 5.84 2.40
C ALA A 174 -11.29 6.96 3.46
N VAL A 175 -11.51 6.56 4.71
CA VAL A 175 -11.47 7.43 5.89
C VAL A 175 -10.11 7.45 6.55
N HIS A 176 -9.23 6.50 6.25
CA HIS A 176 -7.81 6.56 6.59
C HIS A 176 -7.01 5.91 5.46
N ILE A 177 -5.84 6.47 5.17
CA ILE A 177 -4.87 5.89 4.25
C ILE A 177 -3.52 5.83 4.95
N VAL A 178 -2.86 4.68 4.89
CA VAL A 178 -1.49 4.49 5.34
C VAL A 178 -0.66 4.03 4.15
N VAL A 179 0.31 4.85 3.76
CA VAL A 179 1.29 4.51 2.74
C VAL A 179 2.49 3.91 3.44
N LEU A 180 2.86 2.70 3.03
CA LEU A 180 4.06 2.00 3.45
C LEU A 180 5.10 2.13 2.33
N GLU A 181 6.20 2.79 2.64
CA GLU A 181 7.34 3.04 1.77
C GLU A 181 8.45 2.03 2.06
N LEU A 182 9.06 1.50 0.99
CA LEU A 182 10.27 0.70 1.12
C LEU A 182 11.50 1.59 1.21
N GLU A 183 12.29 1.41 2.25
CA GLU A 183 13.66 1.87 2.25
C GLU A 183 14.54 0.78 1.64
N LEU A 184 15.31 1.16 0.61
CA LEU A 184 16.32 0.28 0.03
C LEU A 184 17.25 -0.23 1.14
N PRO A 185 17.61 -1.53 1.15
CA PRO A 185 18.59 -2.04 2.09
C PRO A 185 19.88 -1.21 1.99
N LYS A 186 20.44 -0.80 3.13
CA LYS A 186 21.67 0.00 3.20
C LYS A 186 22.87 -0.64 2.48
N ASP A 187 22.78 -1.94 2.18
CA ASP A 187 23.71 -2.64 1.30
C ASP A 187 23.43 -2.29 -0.17
N HIS A 188 23.98 -1.14 -0.59
CA HIS A 188 23.75 -0.40 -1.83
C HIS A 188 23.61 -1.26 -3.11
N LYS A 189 24.35 -2.38 -3.18
CA LYS A 189 24.37 -3.28 -4.35
C LYS A 189 23.05 -4.00 -4.61
N LYS A 190 22.28 -4.35 -3.57
CA LYS A 190 20.97 -5.00 -3.74
C LYS A 190 19.90 -3.99 -4.18
N GLY A 191 19.99 -2.76 -3.69
CA GLY A 191 19.06 -1.68 -4.05
C GLY A 191 19.18 -1.27 -5.52
N GLU A 192 20.41 -1.12 -6.03
CA GLU A 192 20.67 -0.75 -7.43
C GLU A 192 20.18 -1.82 -8.42
N VAL A 193 20.41 -3.10 -8.13
CA VAL A 193 19.96 -4.20 -9.01
C VAL A 193 18.43 -4.24 -9.07
N LEU A 194 17.75 -4.10 -7.94
CA LEU A 194 16.29 -4.09 -7.92
C LEU A 194 15.73 -2.87 -8.65
N TRP A 195 16.39 -1.72 -8.51
CA TRP A 195 16.04 -0.48 -9.19
C TRP A 195 16.12 -0.60 -10.72
N GLU A 196 17.21 -1.17 -11.24
CA GLU A 196 17.34 -1.44 -12.68
C GLU A 196 16.28 -2.44 -13.17
N GLU A 197 15.93 -3.43 -12.36
CA GLU A 197 14.90 -4.39 -12.71
C GLU A 197 13.49 -3.77 -12.72
N MET A 198 13.16 -2.90 -11.76
CA MET A 198 11.91 -2.14 -11.74
C MET A 198 11.77 -1.27 -13.00
N LYS A 199 12.82 -0.51 -13.36
CA LYS A 199 12.85 0.29 -14.59
C LYS A 199 12.66 -0.56 -15.86
N ARG A 200 13.31 -1.73 -15.91
CA ARG A 200 13.16 -2.67 -17.04
C ARG A 200 11.72 -3.16 -17.18
N ARG A 201 11.05 -3.46 -16.06
CA ARG A 201 9.66 -3.96 -16.07
C ARG A 201 8.65 -2.86 -16.36
N GLU A 202 8.85 -1.64 -15.85
CA GLU A 202 8.04 -0.49 -16.24
C GLU A 202 8.08 -0.27 -17.76
N LYS A 203 9.28 -0.35 -18.36
CA LYS A 203 9.46 -0.30 -19.81
C LYS A 203 8.73 -1.45 -20.52
N ALA A 204 8.78 -2.67 -19.96
CA ALA A 204 8.07 -3.82 -20.51
C ALA A 204 6.54 -3.66 -20.45
N LEU A 205 5.99 -3.18 -19.33
CA LEU A 205 4.56 -2.88 -19.16
C LEU A 205 4.09 -1.75 -20.09
N LYS A 206 4.92 -0.71 -20.27
CA LYS A 206 4.71 0.35 -21.28
C LYS A 206 4.66 -0.22 -22.70
N SER A 207 5.50 -1.20 -23.00
CA SER A 207 5.58 -1.80 -24.34
C SER A 207 4.53 -2.87 -24.64
N SER A 208 3.95 -3.50 -23.62
CA SER A 208 3.01 -4.63 -23.80
C SER A 208 1.57 -4.21 -24.11
N GLY A 209 1.28 -2.90 -24.14
CA GLY A 209 -0.08 -2.39 -24.35
C GLY A 209 -1.07 -2.80 -23.26
N SER A 210 -0.59 -3.33 -22.13
CA SER A 210 -1.40 -3.74 -20.98
C SER A 210 -1.92 -2.55 -20.15
N TYR A 211 -1.83 -1.34 -20.71
CA TYR A 211 -2.42 -0.11 -20.19
C TYR A 211 -3.94 -0.18 -20.36
N TYR A 212 -4.67 -0.54 -19.30
CA TYR A 212 -6.08 -0.21 -19.18
C TYR A 212 -6.29 0.72 -17.98
N TYR A 213 -6.84 1.91 -18.29
CA TYR A 213 -7.37 2.97 -17.43
C TYR A 213 -6.42 3.71 -16.48
N GLY A 214 -5.48 4.48 -17.05
CA GLY A 214 -5.02 5.72 -16.42
C GLY A 214 -6.03 6.84 -16.72
N TYR A 215 -6.72 7.34 -15.68
CA TYR A 215 -7.59 8.48 -15.82
C TYR A 215 -6.78 9.73 -16.22
N SER A 216 -7.20 10.36 -17.32
CA SER A 216 -6.91 11.77 -17.57
C SER A 216 -7.49 12.59 -16.42
N LEU A 217 -6.62 13.25 -15.66
CA LEU A 217 -7.04 14.29 -14.72
C LEU A 217 -7.57 15.45 -15.56
N GLY A 218 -8.89 15.47 -15.75
CA GLY A 218 -9.59 16.67 -16.15
C GLY A 218 -9.22 17.79 -15.18
N SER A 219 -8.77 18.90 -15.75
CA SER A 219 -8.46 20.16 -15.07
C SER A 219 -9.48 20.51 -13.99
N ILE A 220 -9.01 20.64 -12.75
CA ILE A 220 -9.64 21.43 -11.68
C ILE A 220 -8.75 22.64 -11.45
#